data_AF-A0A674N1G3-F1
#
_entry.id   AF-A0A674N1G3-F1
#
_cell.length_a   1.000
_cell.length_b   1.000
_cell.length_c   1.000
_cell.angle_alpha   90.00
_cell.angle_beta   90.00
_cell.angle_gamma   90.00
#
_symmetry.space_group_name_H-M   'P 1'
#
loop_
_entity.id
_entity.type
_entity.pdbx_description
1 polymer ?
#
loop_
_entity_poly.entity_id
_entity_poly.type
_entity_poly.pdbx_seq_one_letter_code
_entity_poly.pdbx_strand_id
1 'polypeptide(L)'
;MDKSVTAVPHSVKRWQLSGTDYDPETFHPDPRNQGFLLLCVIQLFEDRVKLVIRWFDLWTDGQRKHLMSSLLGRCTSSQLRCCRDLLMETVPVTRLDFTTVLPRFLSLYVLSFLNPRDLCAAAQVSWQWRFLAEQDCLWTKRCVRRGWFLPYSPGTREYGAWKNHYIDCVSTLHWLPPRKAVEALTSSRHWQQLVGKILESDLCMCFVSHRPSSSSQGQAWL
;
A
#
# COMPACT_ATOMS: atom_id res chain seq x y z
N MET A 1 -29.73 19.91 82.28
CA MET A 1 -29.65 18.64 81.54
C MET A 1 -28.33 18.65 80.77
N ASP A 2 -27.29 17.92 81.20
CA ASP A 2 -27.04 16.48 80.94
C ASP A 2 -27.00 16.18 79.43
N LYS A 3 -25.98 15.56 78.80
CA LYS A 3 -24.88 14.68 79.26
C LYS A 3 -23.64 14.80 78.35
N SER A 4 -22.51 14.36 78.89
CA SER A 4 -21.26 13.93 78.23
C SER A 4 -21.47 12.83 77.17
N VAL A 5 -20.49 12.66 76.25
CA VAL A 5 -19.82 11.38 75.92
C VAL A 5 -18.61 11.63 74.99
N THR A 6 -17.53 10.95 75.33
CA THR A 6 -16.19 10.81 74.76
C THR A 6 -16.10 10.00 73.47
N ALA A 7 -15.07 10.22 72.63
CA ALA A 7 -14.39 9.14 71.90
C ALA A 7 -12.91 9.49 71.61
N VAL A 8 -12.03 8.52 71.88
CA VAL A 8 -10.56 8.56 71.77
C VAL A 8 -10.12 7.93 70.42
N PRO A 9 -8.83 7.62 70.11
CA PRO A 9 -8.19 8.01 68.85
C PRO A 9 -7.95 6.84 67.87
N HIS A 10 -7.98 7.07 66.56
CA HIS A 10 -7.39 6.09 65.63
C HIS A 10 -5.90 6.36 65.41
N SER A 11 -5.12 5.55 66.14
CA SER A 11 -3.68 5.36 66.09
C SER A 11 -3.17 5.14 64.65
N VAL A 12 -2.52 6.15 64.07
CA VAL A 12 -1.55 5.91 63.00
C VAL A 12 -0.28 5.45 63.70
N LYS A 13 -0.10 4.13 63.81
CA LYS A 13 1.14 3.54 64.31
C LYS A 13 2.29 4.01 63.43
N ARG A 14 3.04 4.96 63.98
CA ARG A 14 4.41 5.33 63.64
C ARG A 14 5.24 4.05 63.58
N TRP A 15 5.59 3.60 62.39
CA TRP A 15 6.59 2.55 62.19
C TRP A 15 7.95 3.08 62.66
N GLN A 16 8.25 2.93 63.94
CA GLN A 16 9.62 3.03 64.45
C GLN A 16 10.34 1.75 64.03
N LEU A 17 11.25 1.90 63.07
CA LEU A 17 12.29 0.91 62.76
C LEU A 17 13.28 0.89 63.94
N SER A 18 13.04 0.01 64.92
CA SER A 18 14.12 -0.45 65.80
C SER A 18 14.94 -1.48 65.01
N GLY A 19 16.17 -1.11 64.65
CA GLY A 19 17.10 -1.98 63.93
C GLY A 19 17.38 -3.24 64.75
N THR A 20 16.99 -4.38 64.20
CA THR A 20 17.56 -5.67 64.58
C THR A 20 18.88 -5.81 63.84
N ASP A 21 19.94 -6.16 64.57
CA ASP A 21 21.29 -6.43 64.12
C ASP A 21 21.31 -7.15 62.76
N TYR A 22 21.70 -6.42 61.71
CA TYR A 22 22.07 -7.01 60.42
C TYR A 22 23.60 -7.03 60.38
N ASP A 23 24.16 -8.20 60.66
CA ASP A 23 25.57 -8.49 60.39
C ASP A 23 25.68 -8.82 58.89
N PRO A 24 26.43 -8.04 58.08
CA PRO A 24 26.54 -8.30 56.66
C PRO A 24 27.52 -9.46 56.45
N GLU A 25 27.03 -10.70 56.55
CA GLU A 25 27.75 -11.83 55.96
C GLU A 25 27.90 -11.54 54.46
N THR A 26 29.15 -11.31 54.05
CA THR A 26 29.57 -11.13 52.66
C THR A 26 29.10 -12.33 51.83
N PHE A 27 28.00 -12.15 51.13
CA PHE A 27 27.43 -13.14 50.22
C PHE A 27 28.38 -13.30 49.02
N HIS A 28 29.32 -14.24 49.12
CA HIS A 28 30.17 -14.66 48.00
C HIS A 28 29.36 -15.58 47.09
N PRO A 29 28.99 -15.17 45.85
CA PRO A 29 28.26 -16.03 44.95
C PRO A 29 29.17 -17.16 44.44
N ASP A 30 28.82 -18.42 44.68
CA ASP A 30 29.52 -19.57 44.10
C ASP A 30 29.35 -19.52 42.56
N PRO A 31 30.44 -19.48 41.77
CA PRO A 31 30.37 -19.44 40.30
C PRO A 31 29.64 -20.65 39.67
N ARG A 32 29.43 -21.74 40.41
CA ARG A 32 28.64 -22.90 39.95
C ARG A 32 27.13 -22.65 39.91
N ASN A 33 26.61 -21.63 40.59
CA ASN A 33 25.18 -21.30 40.62
C ASN A 33 24.76 -20.22 39.60
N GLN A 34 25.69 -19.68 38.83
CA GLN A 34 25.42 -18.60 37.89
C GLN A 34 24.52 -19.03 36.73
N GLY A 35 24.63 -20.29 36.29
CA GLY A 35 23.72 -20.90 35.31
C GLY A 35 22.31 -21.09 35.86
N PHE A 36 22.16 -21.39 37.15
CA PHE A 36 20.86 -21.55 37.80
C PHE A 36 20.15 -20.20 37.99
N LEU A 37 20.92 -19.16 38.33
CA LEU A 37 20.41 -17.78 38.41
C LEU A 37 19.98 -17.23 37.05
N LEU A 38 20.75 -17.47 35.99
CA LEU A 38 20.37 -17.05 34.63
C LEU A 38 19.09 -17.77 34.17
N LEU A 39 18.98 -19.08 34.43
CA LEU A 39 17.76 -19.85 34.14
C LEU A 39 16.55 -19.29 34.92
N CYS A 40 16.73 -18.97 36.20
CA CYS A 40 15.70 -18.38 37.04
C CYS A 40 15.25 -17.00 36.53
N VAL A 41 16.17 -16.16 36.06
CA VAL A 41 15.84 -14.84 35.49
C VAL A 41 15.05 -14.97 34.20
N ILE A 42 15.43 -15.90 33.32
CA ILE A 42 14.71 -16.18 32.07
C ILE A 42 13.29 -16.71 32.39
N GLN A 43 13.18 -17.66 33.30
CA GLN A 43 11.89 -18.20 33.73
C GLN A 43 10.99 -17.12 34.35
N LEU A 44 11.56 -16.27 35.20
CA LEU A 44 10.83 -15.16 35.79
C LEU A 44 10.31 -14.20 34.73
N PHE A 45 11.11 -13.87 33.71
CA PHE A 45 10.65 -13.04 32.59
C PHE A 45 9.45 -13.65 31.87
N GLU A 46 9.54 -14.93 31.50
CA GLU A 46 8.45 -15.66 30.83
C GLU A 46 7.16 -15.65 31.65
N ASP A 47 7.26 -15.88 32.97
CA ASP A 47 6.09 -15.87 33.84
C ASP A 47 5.47 -14.48 34.01
N ARG A 48 6.30 -13.42 34.00
CA ARG A 48 5.80 -12.04 33.97
C ARG A 48 5.12 -11.72 32.64
N VAL A 49 5.67 -12.16 31.51
CA VAL A 49 5.05 -11.99 30.19
C VAL A 49 3.69 -12.67 30.13
N LYS A 50 3.59 -13.94 30.57
CA LYS A 50 2.33 -14.68 30.64
C LYS A 50 1.29 -13.96 31.51
N LEU A 51 1.72 -13.42 32.65
CA LEU A 51 0.84 -12.66 33.53
C LEU A 51 0.29 -11.42 32.82
N VAL A 52 1.16 -10.65 32.16
CA VAL A 52 0.76 -9.45 31.40
C VAL A 52 -0.22 -9.80 30.29
N ILE A 53 0.00 -10.88 29.54
CA ILE A 53 -0.92 -11.36 28.49
C ILE A 53 -2.30 -11.68 29.09
N ARG A 54 -2.34 -12.41 30.20
CA ARG A 54 -3.60 -12.74 30.88
C ARG A 54 -4.37 -11.48 31.32
N TRP A 55 -3.67 -10.46 31.83
CA TRP A 55 -4.31 -9.19 32.17
C TRP A 55 -4.76 -8.43 30.92
N PHE A 56 -3.95 -8.43 29.87
CA PHE A 56 -4.26 -7.79 28.59
C PHE A 56 -5.58 -8.31 28.00
N ASP A 57 -5.80 -9.62 28.07
CA ASP A 57 -7.03 -10.26 27.61
C ASP A 57 -8.28 -9.81 28.41
N LEU A 58 -8.11 -9.48 29.69
CA LEU A 58 -9.20 -9.00 30.56
C LEU A 58 -9.46 -7.49 30.43
N TRP A 59 -8.55 -6.73 29.84
CA TRP A 59 -8.68 -5.28 29.71
C TRP A 59 -9.57 -4.83 28.55
N THR A 60 -10.14 -3.64 28.70
CA THR A 60 -10.92 -2.97 27.63
C THR A 60 -10.02 -2.50 26.49
N ASP A 61 -10.58 -2.27 25.31
CA ASP A 61 -9.86 -1.75 24.13
C ASP A 61 -9.11 -0.44 24.44
N GLY A 62 -9.72 0.47 25.21
CA GLY A 62 -9.06 1.71 25.64
C GLY A 62 -7.84 1.48 26.52
N GLN A 63 -7.94 0.55 27.49
CA GLN A 63 -6.82 0.18 28.36
C GLN A 63 -5.70 -0.53 27.59
N ARG A 64 -6.03 -1.42 26.66
CA ARG A 64 -5.06 -2.08 25.79
C ARG A 64 -4.29 -1.06 24.95
N LYS A 65 -4.99 -0.13 24.30
CA LYS A 65 -4.39 0.97 23.52
C LYS A 65 -3.49 1.84 24.39
N HIS A 66 -3.91 2.14 25.63
CA HIS A 66 -3.12 2.92 26.57
C HIS A 66 -1.83 2.20 27.01
N LEU A 67 -1.88 0.89 27.29
CA LEU A 67 -0.67 0.12 27.57
C LEU A 67 0.28 0.16 26.35
N MET A 68 -0.24 -0.12 25.16
CA MET A 68 0.55 -0.15 23.94
C MET A 68 1.24 1.20 23.68
N SER A 69 0.52 2.32 23.79
CA SER A 69 1.11 3.65 23.60
C SER A 69 2.17 3.95 24.67
N SER A 70 1.93 3.56 25.92
CA SER A 70 2.87 3.74 27.02
C SER A 70 4.17 2.94 26.83
N LEU A 71 4.07 1.70 26.34
CA LEU A 71 5.23 0.87 26.03
C LEU A 71 6.02 1.44 24.86
N LEU A 72 5.34 1.78 23.75
CA LEU A 72 5.99 2.36 22.57
C LEU A 72 6.68 3.70 22.88
N GLY A 73 6.10 4.52 23.75
CA GLY A 73 6.70 5.79 24.18
C GLY A 73 8.01 5.64 24.97
N ARG A 74 8.31 4.44 25.48
CA ARG A 74 9.56 4.13 26.19
C ARG A 74 10.60 3.40 25.33
N CYS A 75 10.24 3.01 24.11
CA CYS A 75 11.11 2.29 23.21
C CYS A 75 12.16 3.21 22.56
N THR A 76 13.35 2.65 22.28
CA THR A 76 14.36 3.30 21.46
C THR A 76 13.97 3.28 19.98
N SER A 77 14.62 4.10 19.14
CA SER A 77 14.34 4.09 17.70
C SER A 77 14.58 2.74 17.03
N SER A 78 15.54 1.94 17.50
CA SER A 78 15.77 0.58 16.98
C SER A 78 14.63 -0.37 17.35
N GLN A 79 14.14 -0.31 18.59
CA GLN A 79 13.00 -1.09 19.07
C GLN A 79 11.70 -0.71 18.33
N LEU A 80 11.49 0.59 18.08
CA LEU A 80 10.35 1.06 17.28
C LEU A 80 10.39 0.57 15.83
N ARG A 81 11.58 0.50 15.21
CA ARG A 81 11.74 -0.11 13.88
C ARG A 81 11.40 -1.60 13.89
N CYS A 82 11.90 -2.34 14.88
CA CYS A 82 11.54 -3.75 15.06
C CYS A 82 10.02 -3.92 15.22
N CYS A 83 9.37 -3.09 16.04
CA CYS A 83 7.92 -3.11 16.21
C CYS A 83 7.17 -2.82 14.90
N ARG A 84 7.61 -1.84 14.11
CA ARG A 84 7.04 -1.58 12.77
C ARG A 84 7.12 -2.80 11.88
N ASP A 85 8.27 -3.48 11.85
CA ASP A 85 8.48 -4.63 10.97
C ASP A 85 7.59 -5.82 11.40
N LEU A 86 7.47 -6.08 12.70
CA LEU A 86 6.52 -7.06 13.27
C LEU A 86 5.06 -6.72 12.96
N LEU A 87 4.69 -5.43 13.02
CA LEU A 87 3.35 -4.97 12.68
C LEU A 87 3.06 -5.14 11.18
N MET A 88 4.04 -4.91 10.30
CA MET A 88 3.89 -5.13 8.86
C MET A 88 3.74 -6.62 8.49
N GLU A 89 4.33 -7.53 9.27
CA GLU A 89 4.17 -8.96 9.10
C GLU A 89 2.79 -9.45 9.59
N THR A 90 2.33 -8.93 10.73
CA THR A 90 1.09 -9.37 11.38
C THR A 90 -0.17 -8.72 10.81
N VAL A 91 -0.09 -7.45 10.39
CA VAL A 91 -1.17 -6.74 9.71
C VAL A 91 -0.92 -6.85 8.23
N PRO A 92 -1.61 -7.76 7.51
CA PRO A 92 -1.37 -7.89 6.08
C PRO A 92 -1.71 -6.54 5.45
N VAL A 93 -0.77 -5.99 4.68
CA VAL A 93 -0.91 -4.72 3.96
C VAL A 93 -1.91 -4.93 2.81
N THR A 94 -3.16 -5.20 3.15
CA THR A 94 -4.25 -5.58 2.25
C THR A 94 -4.84 -4.37 1.53
N ARG A 95 -4.41 -3.16 1.87
CA ARG A 95 -4.97 -1.90 1.37
C ARG A 95 -3.93 -0.82 1.12
N LEU A 96 -2.72 -1.17 0.71
CA LEU A 96 -1.80 -0.13 0.24
C LEU A 96 -2.27 0.39 -1.10
N ASP A 97 -2.66 1.67 -1.14
CA ASP A 97 -2.89 2.37 -2.38
C ASP A 97 -1.55 2.62 -3.07
N PHE A 98 -1.18 1.71 -3.98
CA PHE A 98 0.08 1.81 -4.72
C PHE A 98 0.24 3.14 -5.46
N THR A 99 -0.86 3.81 -5.82
CA THR A 99 -0.82 5.09 -6.55
C THR A 99 -0.25 6.24 -5.72
N THR A 100 -0.19 6.07 -4.40
CA THR A 100 0.36 7.05 -3.43
C THR A 100 1.82 6.76 -3.07
N VAL A 101 2.28 5.53 -3.28
CA VAL A 101 3.64 5.08 -2.92
C VAL A 101 4.56 5.03 -4.14
N LEU A 102 4.02 4.61 -5.29
CA LEU A 102 4.80 4.49 -6.51
C LEU A 102 4.93 5.84 -7.23
N PRO A 103 6.10 6.13 -7.83
CA PRO A 103 6.24 7.19 -8.82
C PRO A 103 5.16 7.11 -9.91
N ARG A 104 4.67 8.26 -10.36
CA ARG A 104 3.57 8.40 -11.34
C ARG A 104 3.68 7.46 -12.54
N PHE A 105 4.88 7.31 -13.11
CA PHE A 105 5.09 6.51 -14.31
C PHE A 105 4.83 5.01 -14.07
N LEU A 106 5.17 4.47 -12.89
CA LEU A 106 4.90 3.08 -12.53
C LEU A 106 3.41 2.86 -12.30
N SER A 107 2.73 3.80 -11.65
CA SER A 107 1.28 3.74 -11.46
C SER A 107 0.55 3.74 -12.81
N LEU A 108 0.97 4.58 -13.76
CA LEU A 108 0.42 4.58 -15.12
C LEU A 108 0.72 3.29 -15.89
N TYR A 109 1.92 2.71 -15.70
CA TYR A 109 2.25 1.43 -16.29
C TYR A 109 1.34 0.31 -15.79
N VAL A 110 1.11 0.22 -14.48
CA VAL A 110 0.17 -0.74 -13.89
C VAL A 110 -1.25 -0.54 -14.44
N LEU A 111 -1.74 0.70 -14.46
CA LEU A 111 -3.06 1.04 -15.00
C LEU A 111 -3.19 0.78 -16.51
N SER A 112 -2.09 0.71 -17.25
CA SER A 112 -2.11 0.43 -18.70
C SER A 112 -2.57 -1.00 -19.04
N PHE A 113 -2.43 -1.93 -18.10
CA PHE A 113 -2.91 -3.31 -18.24
C PHE A 113 -4.41 -3.47 -18.07
N LEU A 114 -5.08 -2.50 -17.44
CA LEU A 114 -6.53 -2.54 -17.23
C LEU A 114 -7.28 -2.37 -18.55
N ASN A 115 -8.44 -3.01 -18.67
CA ASN A 115 -9.34 -2.75 -19.80
C ASN A 115 -10.06 -1.39 -19.60
N PRO A 116 -10.70 -0.82 -20.64
CA PRO A 116 -11.38 0.47 -20.52
C PRO A 116 -12.46 0.53 -19.44
N ARG A 117 -13.19 -0.58 -19.20
CA ARG A 117 -14.22 -0.66 -18.17
C ARG A 117 -13.62 -0.63 -16.78
N ASP A 118 -12.54 -1.37 -16.56
CA ASP A 118 -11.81 -1.42 -15.30
C ASP A 118 -11.12 -0.08 -15.01
N LEU A 119 -10.65 0.64 -16.04
CA LEU A 119 -10.16 2.02 -15.87
C LEU A 119 -11.26 2.99 -15.44
N CYS A 120 -12.47 2.83 -15.97
CA CYS A 120 -13.61 3.63 -15.52
C CYS A 120 -14.02 3.30 -14.08
N ALA A 121 -13.88 2.04 -13.65
CA ALA A 121 -14.09 1.64 -12.26
C ALA A 121 -12.97 2.17 -11.35
N ALA A 122 -11.71 2.06 -11.78
CA ALA A 122 -10.55 2.61 -11.11
C ALA A 122 -10.70 4.12 -10.85
N ALA A 123 -11.21 4.87 -11.83
CA ALA A 123 -11.47 6.30 -11.69
C ALA A 123 -12.50 6.67 -10.62
N GLN A 124 -13.30 5.72 -10.12
CA GLN A 124 -14.30 5.94 -9.07
C GLN A 124 -13.76 5.69 -7.65
N VAL A 125 -12.52 5.18 -7.52
CA VAL A 125 -11.93 4.84 -6.21
C VAL A 125 -11.56 6.08 -5.41
N SER A 126 -10.84 7.03 -6.01
CA SER A 126 -10.44 8.28 -5.37
C SER A 126 -10.05 9.33 -6.41
N TRP A 127 -9.87 10.59 -5.99
CA TRP A 127 -9.44 11.66 -6.89
C TRP A 127 -8.08 11.37 -7.55
N GLN A 128 -7.13 10.79 -6.80
CA GLN A 128 -5.82 10.41 -7.31
C GLN A 128 -5.94 9.32 -8.39
N TRP A 129 -6.79 8.32 -8.14
CA TRP A 129 -7.06 7.26 -9.10
C TRP A 129 -7.76 7.80 -10.35
N ARG A 130 -8.73 8.70 -10.19
CA ARG A 130 -9.39 9.39 -11.32
C ARG A 130 -8.37 10.13 -12.16
N PHE A 131 -7.51 10.93 -11.52
CA PHE A 131 -6.49 11.69 -12.21
C PHE A 131 -5.56 10.79 -13.03
N LEU A 132 -5.11 9.66 -12.48
CA LEU A 132 -4.24 8.71 -13.21
C LEU A 132 -4.98 7.93 -14.31
N ALA A 133 -6.18 7.44 -14.03
CA ALA A 133 -6.97 6.64 -14.97
C ALA A 133 -7.47 7.46 -16.17
N GLU A 134 -7.61 8.77 -16.04
CA GLU A 134 -8.04 9.69 -17.10
C GLU A 134 -6.87 10.28 -17.92
N GLN A 135 -5.63 9.82 -17.69
CA GLN A 135 -4.47 10.32 -18.43
C GLN A 135 -4.50 9.92 -19.90
N ASP A 136 -4.26 10.89 -20.77
CA ASP A 136 -4.31 10.74 -22.23
C ASP A 136 -3.45 9.58 -22.73
N CYS A 137 -2.25 9.38 -22.17
CA CYS A 137 -1.36 8.30 -22.57
C CYS A 137 -1.97 6.88 -22.47
N LEU A 138 -2.97 6.68 -21.58
CA LEU A 138 -3.72 5.43 -21.46
C LEU A 138 -4.74 5.28 -22.60
N TRP A 139 -5.34 6.37 -23.05
CA TRP A 139 -6.46 6.37 -24.00
C TRP A 139 -6.00 6.58 -25.44
N THR A 140 -5.00 7.42 -25.70
CA THR A 140 -4.45 7.69 -27.05
C THR A 140 -4.07 6.41 -27.77
N LYS A 141 -3.28 5.53 -27.14
CA LYS A 141 -2.87 4.25 -27.75
C LYS A 141 -4.05 3.31 -28.04
N ARG A 142 -5.17 3.45 -27.33
CA ARG A 142 -6.38 2.63 -27.54
C ARG A 142 -7.27 3.18 -28.65
N CYS A 143 -7.32 4.50 -28.80
CA CYS A 143 -8.02 5.18 -29.89
C CYS A 143 -7.28 5.02 -31.22
N VAL A 144 -5.98 5.33 -31.24
CA VAL A 144 -5.14 5.27 -32.45
C VAL A 144 -5.12 3.86 -33.06
N ARG A 145 -5.05 2.80 -32.25
CA ARG A 145 -5.14 1.41 -32.73
C ARG A 145 -6.46 1.07 -33.44
N ARG A 146 -7.52 1.84 -33.19
CA ARG A 146 -8.83 1.70 -33.84
C ARG A 146 -9.04 2.70 -34.98
N GLY A 147 -8.02 3.48 -35.34
CA GLY A 147 -8.13 4.56 -36.31
C GLY A 147 -8.97 5.75 -35.81
N TRP A 148 -9.13 5.90 -34.49
CA TRP A 148 -9.82 7.04 -33.89
C TRP A 148 -8.83 8.12 -33.52
N PHE A 149 -9.01 9.30 -34.12
CA PHE A 149 -8.12 10.45 -33.97
C PHE A 149 -8.93 11.67 -33.53
N LEU A 150 -8.39 12.44 -32.58
CA LEU A 150 -8.97 13.74 -32.26
C LEU A 150 -8.75 14.72 -33.41
N PRO A 151 -9.71 15.62 -33.67
CA PRO A 151 -9.59 16.68 -34.68
C PRO A 151 -8.62 17.80 -34.26
N TYR A 152 -8.12 17.76 -33.02
CA TYR A 152 -7.15 18.70 -32.48
C TYR A 152 -6.17 17.99 -31.54
N SER A 153 -5.05 18.65 -31.23
CA SER A 153 -4.10 18.16 -30.22
C SER A 153 -4.47 18.73 -28.84
N PRO A 154 -4.78 17.88 -27.84
CA PRO A 154 -5.16 18.37 -26.52
C PRO A 154 -4.02 19.15 -25.85
N GLY A 155 -4.39 20.21 -25.13
CA GLY A 155 -3.44 21.05 -24.42
C GLY A 155 -2.87 20.36 -23.17
N THR A 156 -1.74 20.85 -22.65
CA THR A 156 -1.07 20.22 -21.48
C THR A 156 -1.90 20.18 -20.18
N ARG A 157 -2.97 20.99 -20.09
CA ARG A 157 -3.90 21.05 -18.95
C ARG A 157 -5.25 20.42 -19.23
N GLU A 158 -5.44 19.89 -20.42
CA GLU A 158 -6.66 19.21 -20.82
C GLU A 158 -6.51 17.73 -20.48
N TYR A 159 -7.31 17.26 -19.53
CA TYR A 159 -7.28 15.86 -19.09
C TYR A 159 -8.56 15.16 -19.55
N GLY A 160 -8.41 13.92 -20.02
CA GLY A 160 -9.55 13.09 -20.39
C GLY A 160 -10.12 13.37 -21.77
N ALA A 161 -9.51 14.23 -22.59
CA ALA A 161 -9.93 14.46 -23.98
C ALA A 161 -9.98 13.14 -24.77
N TRP A 162 -8.91 12.33 -24.66
CA TRP A 162 -8.85 11.02 -25.31
C TRP A 162 -9.82 10.00 -24.70
N LYS A 163 -10.11 10.09 -23.39
CA LYS A 163 -11.10 9.23 -22.73
C LYS A 163 -12.52 9.55 -23.22
N ASN A 164 -12.89 10.83 -23.25
CA ASN A 164 -14.21 11.27 -23.70
C ASN A 164 -14.41 10.88 -25.16
N HIS A 165 -13.42 11.16 -26.02
CA HIS A 165 -13.44 10.72 -27.42
C HIS A 165 -13.60 9.20 -27.56
N TYR A 166 -12.91 8.41 -26.72
CA TYR A 166 -13.07 6.96 -26.70
C TYR A 166 -14.52 6.54 -26.39
N ILE A 167 -15.13 7.14 -25.38
CA ILE A 167 -16.51 6.86 -24.98
C ILE A 167 -17.49 7.25 -26.10
N ASP A 168 -17.28 8.40 -26.74
CA ASP A 168 -18.08 8.87 -27.87
C ASP A 168 -17.98 7.91 -29.07
N CYS A 169 -16.78 7.48 -29.43
CA CYS A 169 -16.58 6.52 -30.51
C CYS A 169 -17.21 5.14 -30.20
N VAL A 170 -17.07 4.65 -28.97
CA VAL A 170 -17.68 3.35 -28.59
C VAL A 170 -19.20 3.44 -28.58
N SER A 171 -19.77 4.52 -28.06
CA SER A 171 -21.21 4.71 -28.02
C SER A 171 -21.80 4.80 -29.44
N THR A 172 -21.16 5.54 -30.35
CA THR A 172 -21.58 5.66 -31.75
C THR A 172 -21.45 4.35 -32.54
N LEU A 173 -20.42 3.53 -32.26
CA LEU A 173 -20.23 2.23 -32.92
C LEU A 173 -21.36 1.26 -32.62
N HIS A 174 -21.86 1.26 -31.38
CA HIS A 174 -22.94 0.38 -30.94
C HIS A 174 -24.29 0.71 -31.63
N TRP A 175 -24.42 1.90 -32.22
CA TRP A 175 -25.63 2.35 -32.92
C TRP A 175 -25.58 2.13 -34.44
N LEU A 176 -24.47 1.66 -35.02
CA LEU A 176 -24.38 1.38 -36.45
C LEU A 176 -24.71 -0.11 -36.73
N PRO A 177 -25.83 -0.41 -37.42
CA PRO A 177 -26.04 -1.74 -37.96
C PRO A 177 -24.84 -2.13 -38.84
N PRO A 178 -24.36 -3.39 -38.81
CA PRO A 178 -23.12 -3.81 -39.50
C PRO A 178 -23.03 -3.37 -40.97
N ARG A 179 -24.17 -3.28 -41.68
CA ARG A 179 -24.23 -2.81 -43.08
C ARG A 179 -23.89 -1.32 -43.25
N LYS A 180 -24.32 -0.45 -42.34
CA LYS A 180 -24.06 1.01 -42.41
C LYS A 180 -22.66 1.39 -41.93
N ALA A 181 -22.04 0.58 -41.07
CA ALA A 181 -20.66 0.78 -40.63
C ALA A 181 -19.66 0.58 -41.78
N VAL A 182 -19.87 -0.45 -42.60
CA VAL A 182 -19.05 -0.70 -43.80
C VAL A 182 -19.22 0.44 -44.81
N GLU A 183 -20.45 0.87 -45.07
CA GLU A 183 -20.75 2.00 -45.98
C GLU A 183 -20.13 3.33 -45.52
N ALA A 184 -20.22 3.64 -44.22
CA ALA A 184 -19.64 4.86 -43.64
C ALA A 184 -18.10 4.90 -43.71
N LEU A 185 -17.44 3.75 -43.52
CA LEU A 185 -16.00 3.62 -43.67
C LEU A 185 -15.56 3.75 -45.14
N THR A 186 -16.35 3.23 -46.08
CA THR A 186 -16.06 3.33 -47.53
C THR A 186 -16.42 4.67 -48.15
N SER A 187 -17.38 5.41 -47.59
CA SER A 187 -17.88 6.69 -48.12
C SER A 187 -17.08 7.91 -47.63
N SER A 188 -16.31 7.74 -46.56
CA SER A 188 -15.44 8.80 -46.07
C SER A 188 -14.29 9.04 -47.07
N ARG A 189 -14.35 10.18 -47.79
CA ARG A 189 -13.22 10.67 -48.63
C ARG A 189 -11.91 10.78 -47.84
N HIS A 190 -12.00 10.89 -46.51
CA HIS A 190 -10.88 10.89 -45.59
C HIS A 190 -10.20 9.50 -45.51
N TRP A 191 -10.94 8.38 -45.62
CA TRP A 191 -10.35 7.04 -45.65
C TRP A 191 -9.53 6.81 -46.92
N GLN A 192 -10.00 7.28 -48.08
CA GLN A 192 -9.21 7.20 -49.32
C GLN A 192 -7.97 8.10 -49.30
N GLN A 193 -8.07 9.30 -48.70
CA GLN A 193 -6.91 10.19 -48.53
C GLN A 193 -5.91 9.70 -47.47
N LEU A 194 -6.36 9.05 -46.39
CA LEU A 194 -5.50 8.48 -45.35
C LEU A 194 -4.80 7.21 -45.83
N VAL A 195 -5.47 6.32 -46.55
CA VAL A 195 -4.85 5.12 -47.12
C VAL A 195 -3.79 5.51 -48.17
N GLY A 196 -4.07 6.52 -49.00
CA GLY A 196 -3.07 7.09 -49.91
C GLY A 196 -1.86 7.68 -49.17
N LYS A 197 -2.08 8.46 -48.10
CA LYS A 197 -1.00 9.04 -47.29
C LYS A 197 -0.21 8.01 -46.47
N ILE A 198 -0.81 6.89 -46.09
CA ILE A 198 -0.14 5.79 -45.36
C ILE A 198 0.71 4.93 -46.32
N LEU A 199 0.33 4.79 -47.59
CA LEU A 199 1.14 4.13 -48.60
C LEU A 199 2.28 5.01 -49.15
N GLU A 200 2.17 6.34 -49.08
CA GLU A 200 3.20 7.28 -49.56
C GLU A 200 4.16 7.79 -48.48
N SER A 201 3.89 7.55 -47.19
CA SER A 201 4.83 7.96 -46.13
C SER A 201 5.73 6.79 -45.73
N ASP A 202 7.01 6.90 -46.07
CA ASP A 202 8.16 6.09 -45.64
C ASP A 202 8.39 6.05 -44.10
N LEU A 203 7.36 6.28 -43.28
CA LEU A 203 7.40 6.26 -41.83
C LEU A 203 7.31 4.86 -41.22
N CYS A 204 7.37 3.80 -42.04
CA CYS A 204 7.55 2.43 -41.56
C CYS A 204 8.99 2.15 -41.02
N MET A 205 9.91 3.12 -41.10
CA MET A 205 11.35 2.91 -40.84
C MET A 205 11.95 3.65 -39.64
N CYS A 206 11.18 3.97 -38.59
CA CYS A 206 11.77 4.49 -37.35
C CYS A 206 11.44 3.63 -36.12
N PHE A 207 12.43 2.81 -35.74
CA PHE A 207 12.66 2.22 -34.42
C PHE A 207 11.86 0.97 -34.00
N VAL A 208 12.12 -0.15 -34.68
CA VAL A 208 12.51 -1.38 -33.97
C VAL A 208 13.92 -1.74 -34.43
N SER A 209 14.91 -1.16 -33.76
CA SER A 209 16.28 -1.66 -33.76
C SER A 209 16.75 -1.76 -32.31
N HIS A 210 16.48 -2.92 -31.71
CA HIS A 210 17.44 -3.55 -30.81
C HIS A 210 17.44 -5.05 -31.08
N ARG A 211 18.43 -5.46 -31.88
CA ARG A 211 18.94 -6.82 -31.92
C ARG A 211 20.16 -6.86 -31.00
N PRO A 212 20.38 -7.94 -30.26
CA PRO A 212 21.72 -8.49 -30.13
C PRO A 212 21.81 -9.80 -30.92
N SER A 213 22.91 -9.89 -31.64
CA SER A 213 23.41 -11.00 -32.44
C SER A 213 23.86 -12.20 -31.59
N SER A 214 23.51 -13.41 -32.03
CA SER A 214 24.37 -14.60 -32.06
C SER A 214 23.70 -15.60 -33.03
N SER A 215 24.31 -15.82 -34.20
CA SER A 215 24.91 -17.11 -34.63
C SER A 215 23.93 -18.30 -34.54
N SER A 216 23.56 -19.03 -35.59
CA SER A 216 24.22 -19.34 -36.87
C SER A 216 23.17 -19.89 -37.85
N GLN A 217 23.46 -19.72 -39.15
CA GLN A 217 23.28 -20.70 -40.25
C GLN A 217 22.37 -21.91 -39.92
N GLY A 218 21.27 -22.16 -40.62
CA GLY A 218 21.21 -22.40 -42.06
C GLY A 218 21.04 -23.92 -42.31
N GLN A 219 20.21 -24.28 -43.30
CA GLN A 219 19.94 -25.65 -43.79
C GLN A 219 19.00 -26.46 -42.88
N ALA A 220 18.16 -27.39 -43.32
CA ALA A 220 17.84 -28.01 -44.61
C ALA A 220 16.60 -28.90 -44.38
N TRP A 221 15.81 -29.12 -45.43
CA TRP A 221 15.08 -30.36 -45.77
C TRP A 221 14.54 -31.26 -44.63
N LEU A 222 13.21 -31.23 -44.42
CA LEU A 222 12.25 -32.32 -44.64
C LEU A 222 10.82 -31.85 -44.31
#